data_AF-A0A834IH91-F1
#
_entry.id   AF-A0A834IH91-F1
#
_cell.length_a   1.000
_cell.length_b   1.000
_cell.length_c   1.000
_cell.angle_alpha   90.00
_cell.angle_beta   90.00
_cell.angle_gamma   90.00
#
_symmetry.space_group_name_H-M   'P 1'
#
loop_
_entity.id
_entity.type
_entity.pdbx_description
1 polymer ?
#
loop_
_entity_poly.entity_id
_entity_poly.type
_entity_poly.pdbx_seq_one_letter_code
_entity_poly.pdbx_strand_id
1 'polypeptide(L)'
;MEKQLSELDKLYYPHWWQKRYQPEEALEKFICYLNNVSQAIPKGMRIEFNAPYGYKSREIFNIYGIDLPNDSPIVIHVHGGYWQAEPINHTNQGFISKQLYKNNVKLITIGYELCPNVTVEDIMTEIVVALGRCIDYAKKNMSKGIYLIGHSVGAHLLACMFREFVNTLSYNDQELIKSVYLMCGIYDLTPLPKTEINELLKLTDEEAKEISPQFMALSSPEHINFHVIVAEHDAPPFIEQAYWKN
;
A
#
# COMPACT_ATOMS: atom_id res chain seq x y z
N MET A 1 -16.09 -24.83 -15.14
CA MET A 1 -15.64 -24.26 -16.41
C MET A 1 -14.98 -22.95 -16.02
N GLU A 2 -13.65 -22.89 -15.99
CA GLU A 2 -12.95 -21.65 -15.65
C GLU A 2 -13.37 -20.56 -16.64
N LYS A 3 -13.88 -19.45 -16.11
CA LYS A 3 -14.30 -18.30 -16.90
C LYS A 3 -13.02 -17.74 -17.54
N GLN A 4 -12.97 -17.73 -18.86
CA GLN A 4 -11.82 -17.17 -19.57
C GLN A 4 -11.82 -15.65 -19.38
N LEU A 5 -10.77 -15.12 -18.75
CA LEU A 5 -10.60 -13.68 -18.54
C LEU A 5 -10.65 -12.92 -19.87
N SER A 6 -11.35 -11.79 -19.88
CA SER A 6 -11.38 -10.93 -21.06
C SER A 6 -10.01 -10.28 -21.29
N GLU A 7 -9.77 -9.79 -22.51
CA GLU A 7 -8.54 -9.04 -22.80
C GLU A 7 -8.43 -7.77 -21.94
N LEU A 8 -9.56 -7.14 -21.60
CA LEU A 8 -9.58 -6.00 -20.68
C LEU A 8 -9.15 -6.42 -19.26
N ASP A 9 -9.63 -7.56 -18.77
CA ASP A 9 -9.24 -8.05 -17.44
C ASP A 9 -7.74 -8.32 -17.37
N LYS A 10 -7.15 -8.94 -18.40
CA LYS A 10 -5.70 -9.21 -18.43
C LYS A 10 -4.86 -7.95 -18.33
N LEU A 11 -5.33 -6.82 -18.85
CA LEU A 11 -4.63 -5.52 -18.70
C LEU A 11 -4.57 -5.05 -17.24
N TYR A 12 -5.46 -5.53 -16.37
CA TYR A 12 -5.52 -5.17 -14.96
C TYR A 12 -5.11 -6.32 -14.03
N TYR A 13 -4.52 -7.39 -14.57
CA TYR A 13 -3.92 -8.45 -13.77
C TYR A 13 -2.41 -8.54 -14.05
N PRO A 14 -1.55 -7.85 -13.28
CA PRO A 14 -0.09 -7.82 -13.47
C PRO A 14 0.58 -9.20 -13.58
N HIS A 15 0.00 -10.24 -12.97
CA HIS A 15 0.53 -11.60 -13.03
C HIS A 15 0.52 -12.23 -14.44
N TRP A 16 -0.23 -11.66 -15.40
CA TRP A 16 -0.22 -12.05 -16.81
C TRP A 16 0.98 -11.50 -17.60
N TRP A 17 1.67 -10.50 -17.06
CA TRP A 17 2.71 -9.73 -17.79
C TRP A 17 4.13 -10.04 -17.34
N GLN A 18 4.27 -10.76 -16.23
CA GLN A 18 5.55 -11.24 -15.74
C GLN A 18 6.13 -12.37 -16.63
N LYS A 19 7.47 -12.51 -16.62
CA LYS A 19 8.20 -13.49 -17.46
C LYS A 19 8.74 -14.72 -16.71
N ARG A 20 8.41 -14.88 -15.43
CA ARG A 20 9.02 -15.87 -14.53
C ARG A 20 8.25 -17.19 -14.46
N TYR A 21 6.93 -17.13 -14.47
CA TYR A 21 6.04 -18.28 -14.25
C TYR A 21 4.88 -18.26 -15.26
N GLN A 22 4.11 -19.35 -15.34
CA GLN A 22 2.80 -19.29 -15.98
C GLN A 22 1.89 -18.33 -15.20
N PRO A 23 1.07 -17.50 -15.85
CA PRO A 23 0.20 -16.53 -15.18
C PRO A 23 -0.62 -17.14 -14.05
N GLU A 24 -1.20 -18.32 -14.29
CA GLU A 24 -2.08 -19.04 -13.38
C GLU A 24 -1.38 -19.43 -12.07
N GLU A 25 -0.06 -19.66 -12.10
CA GLU A 25 0.74 -20.02 -10.92
C GLU A 25 1.42 -18.82 -10.25
N ALA A 26 1.57 -17.71 -10.98
CA ALA A 26 2.43 -16.61 -10.55
C ALA A 26 1.96 -15.97 -9.24
N LEU A 27 0.65 -15.81 -9.07
CA LEU A 27 0.06 -15.24 -7.86
C LEU A 27 0.28 -16.16 -6.64
N GLU A 28 0.02 -17.46 -6.78
CA GLU A 28 0.24 -18.44 -5.71
C GLU A 28 1.71 -18.46 -5.27
N LYS A 29 2.64 -18.51 -6.24
CA LYS A 29 4.07 -18.45 -5.94
C LYS A 29 4.49 -17.15 -5.26
N PHE A 30 3.88 -16.03 -5.63
CA PHE A 30 4.13 -14.74 -4.97
C PHE A 30 3.65 -14.75 -3.52
N ILE A 31 2.44 -15.23 -3.25
CA ILE A 31 1.90 -15.36 -1.88
C ILE A 31 2.75 -16.31 -1.04
N CYS A 32 3.13 -17.46 -1.60
CA CYS A 32 4.02 -18.42 -0.94
C CYS A 32 5.36 -17.78 -0.59
N TYR A 33 5.96 -17.03 -1.53
CA TYR A 33 7.18 -16.29 -1.29
C TYR A 33 7.00 -15.30 -0.13
N LEU A 34 5.99 -14.42 -0.17
CA LEU A 34 5.71 -13.42 0.86
C LEU A 34 5.56 -14.04 2.26
N ASN A 35 4.81 -15.13 2.37
CA ASN A 35 4.61 -15.84 3.62
C ASN A 35 5.94 -16.40 4.16
N ASN A 36 6.71 -17.09 3.32
CA ASN A 36 7.98 -17.70 3.71
C ASN A 36 8.99 -16.67 4.20
N VAL A 37 9.15 -15.55 3.47
CA VAL A 37 10.14 -14.54 3.84
C VAL A 37 9.69 -13.68 5.01
N SER A 38 8.39 -13.44 5.19
CA SER A 38 7.87 -12.65 6.32
C SER A 38 7.93 -13.40 7.64
N GLN A 39 7.92 -14.74 7.59
CA GLN A 39 8.17 -15.60 8.76
C GLN A 39 9.65 -15.68 9.15
N ALA A 40 10.57 -15.35 8.23
CA ALA A 40 12.02 -15.40 8.43
C ALA A 40 12.55 -14.18 9.21
N ILE A 41 11.98 -13.93 10.39
CA ILE A 41 12.31 -12.81 11.27
C ILE A 41 13.73 -12.98 11.84
N PRO A 42 14.60 -11.95 11.76
CA PRO A 42 15.94 -12.01 12.36
C PRO A 42 15.89 -12.29 13.86
N LYS A 43 16.79 -13.15 14.33
CA LYS A 43 16.97 -13.39 15.77
C LYS A 43 17.29 -12.09 16.49
N GLY A 44 16.51 -11.76 17.52
CA GLY A 44 16.69 -10.56 18.34
C GLY A 44 15.78 -9.39 17.98
N MET A 45 15.19 -9.38 16.77
CA MET A 45 14.19 -8.37 16.40
C MET A 45 12.94 -8.56 17.25
N ARG A 46 12.52 -7.51 17.96
CA ARG A 46 11.23 -7.48 18.65
C ARG A 46 10.17 -6.88 17.73
N ILE A 47 9.00 -7.51 17.73
CA ILE A 47 7.86 -7.12 16.92
C ILE A 47 6.65 -7.02 17.83
N GLU A 48 5.89 -5.94 17.70
CA GLU A 48 4.55 -5.82 18.24
C GLU A 48 3.55 -6.24 17.15
N PHE A 49 2.91 -7.39 17.34
CA PHE A 49 1.98 -7.94 16.36
C PHE A 49 0.54 -7.49 16.66
N ASN A 50 -0.22 -7.26 15.59
CA ASN A 50 -1.66 -6.98 15.62
C ASN A 50 -2.04 -5.81 16.56
N ALA A 51 -1.22 -4.77 16.61
CA ALA A 51 -1.52 -3.57 17.38
C ALA A 51 -2.71 -2.82 16.73
N PRO A 52 -3.85 -2.65 17.42
CA PRO A 52 -5.02 -2.02 16.81
C PRO A 52 -4.82 -0.52 16.61
N TYR A 53 -5.29 -0.01 15.47
CA TYR A 53 -5.40 1.43 15.22
C TYR A 53 -6.84 1.92 15.14
N GLY A 54 -7.78 1.00 14.96
CA GLY A 54 -9.21 1.25 14.98
C GLY A 54 -9.99 0.08 15.59
N TYR A 55 -11.28 -0.03 15.25
CA TYR A 55 -12.24 -0.94 15.87
C TYR A 55 -12.53 -2.20 15.03
N LYS A 56 -12.28 -2.17 13.72
CA LYS A 56 -12.54 -3.33 12.84
C LYS A 56 -11.41 -4.36 12.94
N SER A 57 -11.70 -5.58 12.50
CA SER A 57 -10.83 -6.74 12.71
C SER A 57 -9.46 -6.63 12.02
N ARG A 58 -9.42 -5.95 10.88
CA ARG A 58 -8.21 -5.74 10.07
C ARG A 58 -7.59 -4.36 10.26
N GLU A 59 -8.15 -3.50 11.11
CA GLU A 59 -7.60 -2.19 11.46
C GLU A 59 -6.45 -2.33 12.49
N ILE A 60 -5.39 -3.01 12.06
CA ILE A 60 -4.25 -3.43 12.88
C ILE A 60 -2.90 -3.16 12.20
N PHE A 61 -1.85 -3.04 13.01
CA PHE A 61 -0.46 -2.92 12.60
C PHE A 61 0.35 -4.15 13.01
N ASN A 62 1.45 -4.40 12.29
CA ASN A 62 2.64 -4.99 12.92
C ASN A 62 3.74 -3.93 12.95
N ILE A 63 4.41 -3.79 14.09
CA ILE A 63 5.51 -2.83 14.30
C ILE A 63 6.79 -3.64 14.56
N TYR A 64 7.70 -3.63 13.60
CA TYR A 64 8.96 -4.36 13.64
C TYR A 64 10.10 -3.45 14.11
N GLY A 65 10.98 -3.99 14.95
CA GLY A 65 12.14 -3.27 15.48
C GLY A 65 11.80 -2.35 16.65
N ILE A 66 10.84 -2.73 17.50
CA ILE A 66 10.50 -1.95 18.70
C ILE A 66 11.65 -1.90 19.74
N ASP A 67 12.66 -2.74 19.56
CA ASP A 67 13.91 -2.76 20.33
C ASP A 67 15.00 -1.83 19.79
N LEU A 68 14.84 -1.29 18.58
CA LEU A 68 15.75 -0.29 18.00
C LEU A 68 15.65 1.04 18.77
N PRO A 69 16.65 1.94 18.64
CA PRO A 69 16.59 3.27 19.25
C PRO A 69 15.26 3.98 18.99
N ASN A 70 14.74 4.72 19.98
CA ASN A 70 13.44 5.36 19.89
C ASN A 70 13.33 6.23 18.63
N ASP A 71 14.34 7.06 18.39
CA ASP A 71 14.44 8.03 17.29
C ASP A 71 14.73 7.41 15.90
N SER A 72 14.77 6.08 15.80
CA SER A 72 14.99 5.39 14.52
C SER A 72 13.96 5.81 13.48
N PRO A 73 14.35 6.06 12.21
CA PRO A 73 13.41 6.32 11.13
C PRO A 73 12.45 5.14 10.95
N ILE A 74 11.26 5.44 10.42
CA ILE A 74 10.16 4.48 10.28
C ILE A 74 9.80 4.37 8.80
N VAL A 75 9.77 3.16 8.29
CA VAL A 75 9.09 2.84 7.02
C VAL A 75 7.68 2.40 7.35
N ILE A 76 6.69 2.97 6.68
CA ILE A 76 5.30 2.55 6.74
C ILE A 76 4.94 1.92 5.40
N HIS A 77 4.48 0.67 5.42
CA HIS A 77 4.13 -0.08 4.22
C HIS A 77 2.62 -0.33 4.13
N VAL A 78 2.03 0.12 3.02
CA VAL A 78 0.63 -0.15 2.63
C VAL A 78 0.65 -1.15 1.48
N HIS A 79 0.03 -2.31 1.70
CA HIS A 79 0.08 -3.42 0.76
C HIS A 79 -0.87 -3.25 -0.43
N GLY A 80 -0.72 -4.14 -1.41
CA GLY A 80 -1.59 -4.22 -2.58
C GLY A 80 -2.72 -5.24 -2.42
N GLY A 81 -3.16 -5.83 -3.53
CA GLY A 81 -4.17 -6.89 -3.51
C GLY A 81 -5.59 -6.43 -3.89
N TYR A 82 -5.71 -5.40 -4.74
CA TYR A 82 -6.99 -4.95 -5.28
C TYR A 82 -8.10 -4.68 -4.26
N TRP A 83 -7.73 -4.24 -3.04
CA TRP A 83 -8.67 -4.02 -1.92
C TRP A 83 -9.50 -5.23 -1.52
N GLN A 84 -9.21 -6.42 -2.06
CA GLN A 84 -10.08 -7.61 -1.93
C GLN A 84 -9.30 -8.92 -1.68
N ALA A 85 -7.97 -8.93 -1.84
CA ALA A 85 -7.17 -10.14 -1.72
C ALA A 85 -6.87 -10.49 -0.25
N GLU A 86 -7.69 -11.35 0.34
CA GLU A 86 -7.49 -11.88 1.70
C GLU A 86 -6.10 -12.50 1.97
N PRO A 87 -5.49 -13.25 1.02
CA PRO A 87 -4.15 -13.81 1.18
C PRO A 87 -3.02 -12.77 1.24
N ILE A 88 -3.26 -11.49 0.96
CA ILE A 88 -2.28 -10.40 1.09
C ILE A 88 -2.74 -9.53 2.27
N ASN A 89 -1.93 -9.48 3.32
CA ASN A 89 -2.29 -8.79 4.56
C ASN A 89 -1.03 -8.30 5.30
N HIS A 90 -1.21 -7.51 6.36
CA HIS A 90 -0.13 -6.92 7.14
C HIS A 90 0.92 -7.92 7.65
N THR A 91 0.56 -9.18 7.90
CA THR A 91 1.51 -10.19 8.41
C THR A 91 2.52 -10.66 7.36
N ASN A 92 2.13 -10.73 6.09
CA ASN A 92 3.01 -11.18 5.00
C ASN A 92 3.68 -10.04 4.23
N GLN A 93 3.66 -8.84 4.82
CA GLN A 93 4.45 -7.69 4.37
C GLN A 93 5.77 -7.52 5.13
N GLY A 94 6.06 -8.40 6.09
CA GLY A 94 7.31 -8.39 6.86
C GLY A 94 8.57 -8.68 6.03
N PHE A 95 8.45 -9.00 4.74
CA PHE A 95 9.56 -9.40 3.87
C PHE A 95 10.71 -8.38 3.78
N ILE A 96 10.44 -7.08 3.94
CA ILE A 96 11.47 -6.03 3.94
C ILE A 96 12.10 -5.79 5.32
N SER A 97 11.50 -6.31 6.40
CA SER A 97 11.88 -6.02 7.80
C SER A 97 13.34 -6.33 8.10
N LYS A 98 13.87 -7.45 7.57
CA LYS A 98 15.24 -7.89 7.81
C LYS A 98 16.28 -6.87 7.36
N GLN A 99 16.09 -6.28 6.18
CA GLN A 99 17.05 -5.32 5.65
C GLN A 99 16.92 -3.96 6.33
N LEU A 100 15.70 -3.54 6.64
CA LEU A 100 15.44 -2.29 7.37
C LEU A 100 16.04 -2.32 8.78
N TYR A 101 15.81 -3.41 9.52
CA TYR A 101 16.31 -3.56 10.88
C TYR A 101 17.84 -3.56 10.98
N LYS A 102 18.53 -4.18 10.02
CA LYS A 102 20.00 -4.11 9.91
C LYS A 102 20.54 -2.69 9.75
N ASN A 103 19.71 -1.77 9.24
CA ASN A 103 20.04 -0.36 9.05
C ASN A 103 19.41 0.54 10.11
N ASN A 104 18.96 -0.02 11.25
CA ASN A 104 18.27 0.70 12.33
C ASN A 104 17.02 1.46 11.85
N VAL A 105 16.26 0.86 10.93
CA VAL A 105 14.99 1.39 10.45
C VAL A 105 13.85 0.51 10.96
N LYS A 106 12.86 1.13 11.61
CA LYS A 106 11.64 0.46 12.05
C LYS A 106 10.71 0.25 10.86
N LEU A 107 9.89 -0.80 10.89
CA LEU A 107 8.86 -1.04 9.87
C LEU A 107 7.49 -1.10 10.55
N ILE A 108 6.52 -0.40 9.98
CA ILE A 108 5.10 -0.55 10.31
C ILE A 108 4.41 -1.08 9.06
N THR A 109 3.74 -2.23 9.17
CA THR A 109 2.90 -2.78 8.09
C THR A 109 1.44 -2.58 8.46
N ILE A 110 0.68 -1.93 7.60
CA ILE A 110 -0.73 -1.60 7.83
C ILE A 110 -1.62 -2.71 7.28
N GLY A 111 -2.53 -3.21 8.11
CA GLY A 111 -3.70 -3.99 7.67
C GLY A 111 -4.88 -3.04 7.48
N TYR A 112 -5.83 -3.41 6.63
CA TYR A 112 -7.07 -2.69 6.42
C TYR A 112 -8.17 -3.69 5.99
N GLU A 113 -9.44 -3.32 6.16
CA GLU A 113 -10.56 -4.14 5.72
C GLU A 113 -10.60 -4.31 4.21
N LEU A 114 -11.41 -5.26 3.71
CA LEU A 114 -11.43 -5.61 2.30
C LEU A 114 -12.85 -5.54 1.74
N CYS A 115 -12.97 -5.20 0.46
CA CYS A 115 -14.20 -5.37 -0.29
C CYS A 115 -14.55 -6.87 -0.37
N PRO A 116 -15.84 -7.25 -0.31
CA PRO A 116 -17.03 -6.37 -0.29
C PRO A 116 -17.53 -6.00 1.12
N ASN A 117 -16.77 -6.29 2.19
CA ASN A 117 -17.23 -6.01 3.56
C ASN A 117 -17.32 -4.51 3.85
N VAL A 118 -16.49 -3.73 3.16
CA VAL A 118 -16.43 -2.27 3.20
C VAL A 118 -16.24 -1.73 1.77
N THR A 119 -16.51 -0.44 1.56
CA THR A 119 -16.22 0.21 0.27
C THR A 119 -14.72 0.57 0.15
N VAL A 120 -14.27 0.94 -1.05
CA VAL A 120 -12.90 1.46 -1.21
C VAL A 120 -12.70 2.79 -0.46
N GLU A 121 -13.75 3.61 -0.35
CA GLU A 121 -13.73 4.86 0.42
C GLU A 121 -13.62 4.62 1.93
N ASP A 122 -14.29 3.59 2.45
CA ASP A 122 -14.13 3.16 3.84
C ASP A 122 -12.67 2.78 4.10
N ILE A 123 -12.05 2.02 3.19
CA ILE A 123 -10.62 1.66 3.28
C ILE A 123 -9.74 2.92 3.24
N MET A 124 -10.03 3.89 2.38
CA MET A 124 -9.31 5.17 2.36
C MET A 124 -9.40 5.87 3.73
N THR A 125 -10.58 5.89 4.35
CA THR A 125 -10.79 6.44 5.70
C THR A 125 -9.99 5.67 6.75
N GLU A 126 -9.92 4.35 6.65
CA GLU A 126 -9.08 3.53 7.52
C GLU A 126 -7.59 3.88 7.39
N ILE A 127 -7.11 4.14 6.17
CA ILE A 127 -5.72 4.57 5.94
C ILE A 127 -5.45 5.96 6.53
N VAL A 128 -6.41 6.90 6.48
CA VAL A 128 -6.29 8.19 7.16
C VAL A 128 -6.04 7.99 8.66
N VAL A 129 -6.87 7.18 9.32
CA VAL A 129 -6.73 6.87 10.75
C VAL A 129 -5.38 6.19 11.02
N ALA A 130 -5.02 5.20 10.20
CA ALA A 130 -3.78 4.45 10.34
C ALA A 130 -2.54 5.35 10.25
N LEU A 131 -2.47 6.23 9.25
CA LEU A 131 -1.35 7.17 9.10
C LEU A 131 -1.30 8.19 10.25
N GLY A 132 -2.45 8.67 10.72
CA GLY A 132 -2.50 9.50 11.93
C GLY A 132 -1.87 8.82 13.14
N ARG A 133 -2.21 7.55 13.39
CA ARG A 133 -1.60 6.77 14.48
C ARG A 133 -0.10 6.55 14.28
N CYS A 134 0.36 6.37 13.04
CA CYS A 134 1.78 6.22 12.75
C CYS A 134 2.56 7.53 13.00
N ILE A 135 1.96 8.68 12.66
CA ILE A 135 2.54 10.01 12.95
C ILE A 135 2.61 10.21 14.47
N ASP A 136 1.55 9.91 15.21
CA ASP A 136 1.57 9.96 16.69
C ASP A 136 2.66 9.07 17.28
N TYR A 137 2.80 7.84 16.76
CA TYR A 137 3.85 6.92 17.16
C TYR A 137 5.25 7.50 16.88
N ALA A 138 5.47 8.08 15.70
CA ALA A 138 6.73 8.72 15.32
C ALA A 138 7.07 9.90 16.24
N LYS A 139 6.10 10.78 16.53
CA LYS A 139 6.26 11.93 17.44
C LYS A 139 6.62 11.50 18.84
N LYS A 140 5.87 10.55 19.41
CA LYS A 140 6.12 10.00 20.75
C LYS A 140 7.54 9.45 20.90
N ASN A 141 8.06 8.86 19.83
CA ASN A 141 9.40 8.27 19.81
C ASN A 141 10.49 9.23 19.30
N MET A 142 10.15 10.48 18.97
CA MET A 142 11.07 11.46 18.38
C MET A 142 11.79 10.93 17.13
N SER A 143 11.06 10.21 16.27
CA SER A 143 11.60 9.60 15.06
C SER A 143 12.28 10.64 14.17
N LYS A 144 13.41 10.26 13.58
CA LYS A 144 14.12 11.05 12.56
C LYS A 144 13.34 11.25 11.26
N GLY A 145 12.29 10.45 11.03
CA GLY A 145 11.41 10.62 9.88
C GLY A 145 10.59 9.38 9.54
N ILE A 146 9.63 9.60 8.66
CA ILE A 146 8.70 8.62 8.13
C ILE A 146 8.93 8.52 6.61
N TYR A 147 8.98 7.28 6.13
CA TYR A 147 9.07 6.95 4.71
C TYR A 147 7.88 6.07 4.36
N LEU A 148 7.05 6.53 3.43
CA LEU A 148 5.84 5.82 3.04
C LEU A 148 6.15 4.95 1.82
N ILE A 149 5.74 3.69 1.85
CA ILE A 149 5.85 2.77 0.72
C ILE A 149 4.47 2.16 0.46
N GLY A 150 3.97 2.31 -0.76
CA GLY A 150 2.74 1.70 -1.22
C GLY A 150 3.03 0.81 -2.41
N HIS A 151 2.48 -0.40 -2.43
CA HIS A 151 2.59 -1.31 -3.57
C HIS A 151 1.22 -1.53 -4.23
N SER A 152 1.13 -1.41 -5.56
CA SER A 152 -0.10 -1.59 -6.31
C SER A 152 -1.20 -0.67 -5.77
N VAL A 153 -2.33 -1.20 -5.32
CA VAL A 153 -3.39 -0.38 -4.70
C VAL A 153 -2.95 0.28 -3.38
N GLY A 154 -1.87 -0.16 -2.73
CA GLY A 154 -1.28 0.58 -1.63
C GLY A 154 -0.64 1.90 -2.08
N ALA A 155 -0.13 1.96 -3.31
CA ALA A 155 0.35 3.21 -3.91
C ALA A 155 -0.82 4.13 -4.27
N HIS A 156 -1.93 3.57 -4.76
CA HIS A 156 -3.19 4.31 -4.93
C HIS A 156 -3.62 4.97 -3.61
N LEU A 157 -3.73 4.17 -2.55
CA LEU A 157 -4.19 4.64 -1.24
C LEU A 157 -3.30 5.78 -0.73
N LEU A 158 -1.97 5.60 -0.77
CA LEU A 158 -1.02 6.64 -0.35
C LEU A 158 -1.08 7.90 -1.22
N ALA A 159 -1.33 7.79 -2.52
CA ALA A 159 -1.49 8.95 -3.39
C ALA A 159 -2.74 9.75 -2.99
N CYS A 160 -3.87 9.09 -2.74
CA CYS A 160 -5.10 9.74 -2.25
C CYS A 160 -4.86 10.49 -0.93
N MET A 161 -4.03 9.93 -0.03
CA MET A 161 -3.77 10.55 1.28
C MET A 161 -3.17 11.95 1.20
N PHE A 162 -2.56 12.36 0.08
CA PHE A 162 -2.07 13.73 -0.05
C PHE A 162 -3.19 14.76 -0.09
N ARG A 163 -4.29 14.46 -0.77
CA ARG A 163 -5.51 15.28 -0.74
C ARG A 163 -6.26 15.13 0.58
N GLU A 164 -6.51 13.89 0.98
CA GLU A 164 -7.46 13.59 2.06
C GLU A 164 -6.88 13.82 3.46
N PHE A 165 -5.56 13.79 3.63
CA PHE A 165 -4.94 13.79 4.95
C PHE A 165 -3.68 14.63 5.06
N VAL A 166 -2.64 14.37 4.28
CA VAL A 166 -1.30 14.98 4.48
C VAL A 166 -1.37 16.50 4.41
N ASN A 167 -2.12 17.06 3.46
CA ASN A 167 -2.28 18.51 3.34
C ASN A 167 -3.10 19.16 4.46
N THR A 168 -3.79 18.36 5.29
CA THR A 168 -4.53 18.84 6.47
C THR A 168 -3.69 18.84 7.75
N LEU A 169 -2.52 18.19 7.72
CA LEU A 169 -1.60 18.11 8.86
C LEU A 169 -0.94 19.45 9.16
N SER A 170 -0.47 19.61 10.41
CA SER A 170 0.42 20.71 10.76
C SER A 170 1.75 20.61 10.00
N TYR A 171 2.41 21.75 9.77
CA TYR A 171 3.72 21.77 9.10
C TYR A 171 4.73 20.81 9.75
N ASN A 172 4.81 20.81 11.09
CA ASN A 172 5.72 19.94 11.83
C ASN A 172 5.42 18.44 11.61
N ASP A 173 4.14 18.08 11.46
CA ASP A 173 3.74 16.69 11.20
C ASP A 173 4.02 16.31 9.74
N GLN A 174 3.81 17.23 8.79
CA GLN A 174 4.22 17.05 7.39
C GLN A 174 5.74 16.90 7.26
N GLU A 175 6.53 17.64 8.05
CA GLU A 175 7.98 17.55 8.05
C GLU A 175 8.50 16.18 8.50
N LEU A 176 7.72 15.40 9.26
CA LEU A 176 8.11 14.02 9.60
C LEU A 176 8.13 13.12 8.37
N ILE A 177 7.25 13.36 7.39
CA ILE A 177 7.20 12.58 6.16
C ILE A 177 8.32 13.06 5.25
N LYS A 178 9.30 12.19 4.97
CA LYS A 178 10.50 12.54 4.19
C LYS A 178 10.40 12.13 2.73
N SER A 179 9.82 10.96 2.47
CA SER A 179 9.67 10.46 1.10
C SER A 179 8.51 9.48 0.98
N VAL A 180 7.97 9.40 -0.23
CA VAL A 180 6.92 8.48 -0.61
C VAL A 180 7.35 7.68 -1.83
N TYR A 181 7.24 6.37 -1.73
CA TYR A 181 7.55 5.41 -2.77
C TYR A 181 6.25 4.74 -3.23
N LEU A 182 5.80 5.11 -4.42
CA LEU A 182 4.59 4.61 -5.06
C LEU A 182 4.99 3.53 -6.07
N MET A 183 4.97 2.27 -5.63
CA MET A 183 5.49 1.13 -6.40
C MET A 183 4.38 0.43 -7.17
N CYS A 184 4.51 0.38 -8.50
CA CYS A 184 3.61 -0.31 -9.41
C CYS A 184 2.14 0.06 -9.17
N GLY A 185 1.86 1.35 -8.97
CA GLY A 185 0.54 1.84 -8.60
C GLY A 185 -0.46 1.92 -9.76
N ILE A 186 -1.74 2.01 -9.40
CA ILE A 186 -2.85 2.33 -10.29
C ILE A 186 -3.48 3.64 -9.80
N TYR A 187 -3.68 4.60 -10.69
CA TYR A 187 -4.09 5.99 -10.36
C TYR A 187 -5.35 6.44 -11.10
N ASP A 188 -5.74 5.73 -12.16
CA ASP A 188 -7.04 5.84 -12.83
C ASP A 188 -7.76 4.50 -12.76
N LEU A 189 -8.86 4.51 -12.00
CA LEU A 189 -9.73 3.38 -11.73
C LEU A 189 -10.95 3.33 -12.65
N THR A 190 -11.17 4.33 -13.51
CA THR A 190 -12.34 4.38 -14.42
C THR A 190 -12.48 3.18 -15.38
N PRO A 191 -11.43 2.40 -15.66
CA PRO A 191 -11.60 1.15 -16.40
C PRO A 191 -12.07 -0.02 -15.54
N LEU A 192 -11.84 0.03 -14.22
CA LEU A 192 -12.15 -1.08 -13.31
C LEU A 192 -13.64 -1.46 -13.28
N PRO A 193 -14.62 -0.54 -13.32
CA PRO A 193 -16.04 -0.90 -13.35
C PRO A 193 -16.45 -1.91 -14.43
N LYS A 194 -15.64 -2.02 -15.50
CA LYS A 194 -15.86 -2.90 -16.67
C LYS A 194 -15.09 -4.22 -16.59
N THR A 195 -14.41 -4.49 -15.47
CA THR A 195 -13.58 -5.68 -15.24
C THR A 195 -14.20 -6.58 -14.17
N GLU A 196 -13.77 -7.84 -14.12
CA GLU A 196 -14.15 -8.79 -13.06
C GLU A 196 -13.67 -8.36 -11.67
N ILE A 197 -12.63 -7.52 -11.60
CA ILE A 197 -12.19 -6.90 -10.34
C ILE A 197 -13.37 -6.17 -9.67
N ASN A 198 -14.29 -5.59 -10.45
CA ASN A 198 -15.42 -4.85 -9.89
C ASN A 198 -16.53 -5.72 -9.27
N GLU A 199 -16.47 -7.05 -9.42
CA GLU A 199 -17.50 -7.95 -8.85
C GLU A 199 -17.63 -7.78 -7.32
N LEU A 200 -16.52 -7.51 -6.62
CA LEU A 200 -16.51 -7.25 -5.17
C LEU A 200 -16.46 -5.75 -4.82
N LEU A 201 -15.79 -4.93 -5.62
CA LEU A 201 -15.63 -3.50 -5.35
C LEU A 201 -16.94 -2.72 -5.57
N LYS A 202 -17.74 -3.13 -6.56
CA LYS A 202 -19.03 -2.53 -6.93
C LYS A 202 -18.98 -1.03 -7.19
N LEU A 203 -17.87 -0.53 -7.71
CA LEU A 203 -17.71 0.86 -8.11
C LEU A 203 -18.60 1.18 -9.31
N THR A 204 -19.26 2.32 -9.24
CA THR A 204 -19.81 3.03 -10.39
C THR A 204 -18.71 3.75 -11.17
N ASP A 205 -19.00 4.18 -12.41
CA ASP A 205 -18.07 4.98 -13.21
C ASP A 205 -17.74 6.31 -12.52
N GLU A 206 -18.72 6.93 -11.85
CA GLU A 206 -18.56 8.16 -11.07
C GLU A 206 -17.66 7.95 -9.84
N GLU A 207 -17.94 6.95 -9.01
CA GLU A 207 -17.14 6.64 -7.82
C GLU A 207 -15.71 6.31 -8.23
N ALA A 208 -15.51 5.44 -9.25
CA ALA A 208 -14.19 5.09 -9.74
C ALA A 208 -13.38 6.33 -10.15
N LYS A 209 -14.01 7.31 -10.78
CA LYS A 209 -13.37 8.58 -11.14
C LYS A 209 -13.04 9.43 -9.91
N GLU A 210 -13.97 9.52 -8.95
CA GLU A 210 -13.80 10.31 -7.73
C GLU A 210 -12.63 9.82 -6.88
N ILE A 211 -12.50 8.51 -6.72
CA ILE A 211 -11.42 7.88 -5.96
C ILE A 211 -10.14 7.65 -6.78
N SER A 212 -10.01 8.21 -7.98
CA SER A 212 -8.81 8.09 -8.80
C SER A 212 -7.84 9.26 -8.60
N PRO A 213 -6.64 9.04 -8.03
CA PRO A 213 -5.60 10.07 -7.86
C PRO A 213 -5.33 10.90 -9.13
N GLN A 214 -5.44 10.29 -10.31
CA GLN A 214 -5.21 10.96 -11.59
C GLN A 214 -6.21 12.09 -11.90
N PHE A 215 -7.42 12.05 -11.32
CA PHE A 215 -8.43 13.10 -11.49
C PHE A 215 -8.56 14.00 -10.26
N MET A 216 -7.75 13.77 -9.21
CA MET A 216 -7.72 14.59 -8.02
C MET A 216 -6.79 15.79 -8.19
N ALA A 217 -7.13 16.91 -7.55
CA ALA A 217 -6.21 18.03 -7.37
C ALA A 217 -5.17 17.70 -6.30
N LEU A 218 -4.17 16.90 -6.68
CA LEU A 218 -3.07 16.52 -5.78
C LEU A 218 -2.04 17.64 -5.68
N SER A 219 -1.65 17.96 -4.46
CA SER A 219 -0.50 18.79 -4.15
C SER A 219 0.29 18.15 -3.02
N SER A 220 1.57 18.47 -2.93
CA SER A 220 2.42 18.00 -1.85
C SER A 220 3.36 19.10 -1.37
N PRO A 221 3.70 19.12 -0.06
CA PRO A 221 4.77 19.98 0.45
C PRO A 221 6.10 19.75 -0.29
N GLU A 222 6.81 20.83 -0.62
CA GLU A 222 8.03 20.81 -1.44
C GLU A 222 9.17 19.96 -0.85
N HIS A 223 9.18 19.75 0.47
CA HIS A 223 10.21 18.97 1.15
C HIS A 223 10.01 17.45 1.04
N ILE A 224 8.85 16.99 0.58
CA ILE A 224 8.54 15.56 0.47
C ILE A 224 8.96 15.05 -0.92
N ASN A 225 9.89 14.10 -0.94
CA ASN A 225 10.33 13.48 -2.19
C ASN A 225 9.36 12.39 -2.64
N PHE A 226 8.97 12.41 -3.91
CA PHE A 226 8.12 11.37 -4.52
C PHE A 226 8.91 10.50 -5.48
N HIS A 227 8.73 9.20 -5.34
CA HIS A 227 9.28 8.19 -6.21
C HIS A 227 8.13 7.35 -6.76
N VAL A 228 7.75 7.60 -8.01
CA VAL A 228 6.84 6.73 -8.76
C VAL A 228 7.68 5.67 -9.46
N ILE A 229 7.47 4.41 -9.13
CA ILE A 229 8.32 3.29 -9.56
C ILE A 229 7.45 2.29 -10.32
N VAL A 230 7.91 1.85 -11.48
CA VAL A 230 7.25 0.83 -12.33
C VAL A 230 8.16 -0.37 -12.52
N ALA A 231 7.56 -1.55 -12.70
CA ALA A 231 8.28 -2.73 -13.16
C ALA A 231 8.31 -2.77 -14.70
N GLU A 232 9.44 -3.15 -15.28
CA GLU A 232 9.60 -3.27 -16.75
C GLU A 232 8.63 -4.31 -17.36
N HIS A 233 8.23 -5.31 -16.56
CA HIS A 233 7.34 -6.40 -16.99
C HIS A 233 6.04 -6.37 -16.19
N ASP A 234 5.47 -5.18 -16.06
CA ASP A 234 4.14 -4.94 -15.51
C ASP A 234 3.09 -4.84 -16.63
N ALA A 235 1.81 -4.81 -16.24
CA ALA A 235 0.73 -4.61 -17.19
C ALA A 235 0.75 -3.17 -17.77
N PRO A 236 0.38 -2.97 -19.06
CA PRO A 236 0.49 -1.67 -19.72
C PRO A 236 -0.19 -0.52 -18.97
N PRO A 237 -1.43 -0.66 -18.43
CA PRO A 237 -2.06 0.43 -17.69
C PRO A 237 -1.26 0.89 -16.46
N PHE A 238 -0.60 -0.03 -15.76
CA PHE A 238 0.22 0.29 -14.58
C PHE A 238 1.48 1.09 -14.96
N ILE A 239 2.07 0.79 -16.12
CA ILE A 239 3.22 1.53 -16.65
C ILE A 239 2.76 2.90 -17.15
N GLU A 240 1.70 2.95 -17.97
CA GLU A 240 1.21 4.17 -18.60
C GLU A 240 0.73 5.20 -17.57
N GLN A 241 -0.04 4.78 -16.56
CA GLN A 241 -0.55 5.68 -15.52
C GLN A 241 0.57 6.28 -14.65
N ALA A 242 1.72 5.60 -14.50
CA ALA A 242 2.85 6.14 -13.76
C ALA A 242 3.61 7.27 -14.47
N TYR A 243 3.52 7.34 -15.80
CA TYR A 243 4.14 8.40 -16.60
C TYR A 243 3.20 9.55 -16.94
N TRP A 244 1.96 9.52 -16.42
CA TRP A 244 0.98 10.52 -16.75
C TRP A 244 1.46 11.91 -16.33
N LYS A 245 1.48 12.82 -17.30
CA LYS A 245 1.78 14.25 -17.12
C LYS A 245 0.52 15.02 -17.49
N ASN A 246 0.00 15.79 -16.53
CA ASN A 246 -0.93 16.88 -16.80
C ASN A 246 -0.33 17.89 -17.78
#